data_AF-A0A0G1SFF7-F1
#
_entry.id   AF-A0A0G1SFF7-F1
#
_cell.length_a   1.000
_cell.length_b   1.000
_cell.length_c   1.000
_cell.angle_alpha   90.00
_cell.angle_beta   90.00
_cell.angle_gamma   90.00
#
_symmetry.space_group_name_H-M   'P 1'
#
loop_
_entity.id
_entity.type
_entity.pdbx_description
1 polymer ?
#
loop_
_entity_poly.entity_id
_entity_poly.type
_entity_poly.pdbx_seq_one_letter_code
_entity_poly.pdbx_strand_id
1 'polypeptide(L)'
;MAGEKGLRTPGWTVHLLQPSDPSDPDSPGFAPIPRKGQGTSQGDLIPRHSLEAGKTPDEYLSIFQNAQGDKDSPYHGETGMTPEDGIIAFMIHLTETGKHLDDVWSPTNSSCFIGAFFSSIVHVPSTFWDRNFHYAHFGYNSPHDLSGNMGVRSSVVV
;
A
#
# COMPACT_ATOMS: atom_id res chain seq x y z
N MET A 1 -20.55 34.36 14.85
CA MET A 1 -19.33 34.23 15.68
C MET A 1 -19.30 32.82 16.27
N ALA A 2 -18.09 32.26 16.30
CA ALA A 2 -17.62 31.09 17.04
C ALA A 2 -18.14 29.69 16.62
N GLY A 3 -17.20 28.94 16.05
CA GLY A 3 -17.31 27.52 15.77
C GLY A 3 -16.11 27.01 14.98
N GLU A 4 -14.92 27.59 15.18
CA GLU A 4 -13.68 27.01 14.67
C GLU A 4 -13.55 25.62 15.29
N LYS A 5 -13.87 24.59 14.49
CA LYS A 5 -13.47 23.22 14.77
C LYS A 5 -11.94 23.27 14.85
N GLY A 6 -11.44 23.19 16.08
CA GLY A 6 -10.02 23.24 16.37
C GLY A 6 -9.26 22.37 15.39
N LEU A 7 -8.34 23.01 14.66
CA LEU A 7 -7.30 22.32 13.92
C LEU A 7 -6.56 21.48 14.96
N ARG A 8 -6.90 20.19 15.09
CA ARG A 8 -6.03 19.23 15.77
C ARG A 8 -4.72 19.30 14.99
N THR A 9 -3.66 19.83 15.60
CA THR A 9 -2.33 19.44 15.17
C THR A 9 -2.26 17.93 15.41
N PRO A 10 -2.21 17.10 14.37
CA PRO A 10 -2.03 15.69 14.61
C PRO A 10 -0.66 15.54 15.28
N GLY A 11 -0.59 14.73 16.33
CA GLY A 11 0.69 14.36 16.91
C GLY A 11 1.49 13.51 15.93
N TRP A 12 2.26 12.58 16.46
CA TRP A 12 2.87 11.56 15.60
C TRP A 12 1.78 10.66 15.00
N THR A 13 1.88 10.41 13.71
CA THR A 13 1.11 9.37 13.03
C THR A 13 1.98 8.12 12.95
N VAL A 14 1.48 6.98 13.42
CA VAL A 14 2.22 5.71 13.32
C VAL A 14 1.59 4.86 12.22
N HIS A 15 2.40 4.49 11.23
CA HIS A 15 2.02 3.55 10.19
C HIS A 15 2.58 2.16 10.50
N LEU A 16 1.70 1.17 10.63
CA LEU A 16 2.08 -0.22 10.77
C LEU A 16 1.98 -0.92 9.41
N LEU A 17 3.11 -1.45 8.94
CA LEU A 17 3.22 -2.20 7.69
C LEU A 17 3.38 -3.69 7.97
N GLN A 18 2.95 -4.52 7.02
CA GLN A 18 3.11 -5.97 7.14
C GLN A 18 4.59 -6.36 7.00
N PRO A 19 5.16 -7.13 7.96
CA PRO A 19 6.55 -7.58 7.91
C PRO A 19 6.79 -8.53 6.73
N SER A 20 8.05 -8.71 6.34
CA SER A 20 8.40 -9.59 5.21
C SER A 20 8.10 -11.06 5.50
N ASP A 21 8.33 -11.51 6.73
CA ASP A 21 7.88 -12.79 7.26
C ASP A 21 6.76 -12.58 8.29
N PRO A 22 5.52 -12.97 7.98
CA PRO A 22 4.38 -12.84 8.91
C PRO A 22 4.51 -13.66 10.20
N SER A 23 5.35 -14.70 10.20
CA SER A 23 5.60 -15.53 11.38
C SER A 23 6.62 -14.94 12.34
N ASP A 24 7.36 -13.91 11.89
CA ASP A 24 8.36 -13.20 12.67
C ASP A 24 8.10 -11.68 12.60
N PRO A 25 7.48 -11.09 13.64
CA PRO A 25 7.16 -9.66 13.64
C PRO A 25 8.39 -8.75 13.62
N ASP A 26 9.58 -9.27 13.94
CA ASP A 26 10.85 -8.54 13.91
C ASP A 26 11.63 -8.79 12.61
N SER A 27 11.03 -9.51 11.64
CA SER A 27 11.69 -9.79 10.37
C SER A 27 11.95 -8.49 9.58
N PRO A 28 13.17 -8.33 9.03
CA PRO A 28 13.54 -7.10 8.35
C PRO A 28 12.73 -6.91 7.06
N GLY A 29 12.37 -5.66 6.77
CA GLY A 29 11.64 -5.27 5.58
C GLY A 29 10.14 -5.60 5.63
N PHE A 30 9.51 -5.54 4.47
CA PHE A 30 8.05 -5.56 4.31
C PHE A 30 7.64 -6.62 3.31
N ALA A 31 6.42 -7.13 3.47
CA ALA A 31 5.87 -8.14 2.58
C ALA A 31 5.83 -7.64 1.12
N PRO A 32 6.11 -8.51 0.13
CA PRO A 32 5.90 -8.18 -1.28
C PRO A 32 4.40 -8.11 -1.60
N ILE A 33 4.04 -7.34 -2.64
CA ILE A 33 2.69 -7.37 -3.22
C ILE A 33 2.56 -8.67 -4.05
N PRO A 34 1.71 -9.64 -3.67
CA PRO A 34 1.61 -10.89 -4.39
C PRO A 34 0.96 -10.71 -5.76
N ARG A 35 1.35 -11.52 -6.74
CA ARG A 35 0.68 -11.56 -8.05
C ARG A 35 -0.71 -12.18 -7.91
N LYS A 36 -1.55 -11.96 -8.91
CA LYS A 36 -2.86 -12.60 -9.02
C LYS A 36 -2.77 -14.11 -8.84
N GLY A 37 -3.54 -14.65 -7.90
CA GLY A 37 -3.58 -16.07 -7.53
C GLY A 37 -2.40 -16.56 -6.68
N GLN A 38 -1.52 -15.67 -6.22
CA GLN A 38 -0.38 -15.99 -5.34
C GLN A 38 -0.54 -15.42 -3.92
N GLY A 39 -1.68 -14.81 -3.61
CA GLY A 39 -1.98 -14.31 -2.28
C GLY A 39 -2.11 -15.43 -1.27
N THR A 40 -1.82 -15.09 -0.01
CA THR A 40 -2.01 -15.98 1.13
C THR A 40 -2.96 -15.32 2.12
N SER A 41 -3.70 -16.14 2.88
CA SER A 41 -4.48 -15.65 4.01
C SER A 41 -3.66 -15.78 5.29
N GLN A 42 -3.71 -14.73 6.13
CA GLN A 42 -3.00 -14.66 7.40
C GLN A 42 -3.98 -14.31 8.53
N GLY A 43 -3.68 -14.78 9.74
CA GLY A 43 -4.51 -14.58 10.94
C GLY A 43 -5.50 -15.73 11.18
N ASP A 44 -5.64 -16.11 12.46
CA ASP A 44 -6.41 -17.30 12.86
C ASP A 44 -7.90 -17.00 13.08
N LEU A 45 -8.22 -15.82 13.64
CA LEU A 45 -9.59 -15.45 14.02
C LEU A 45 -10.38 -14.84 12.85
N ILE A 46 -9.79 -13.84 12.19
CA ILE A 46 -10.35 -13.18 11.01
C ILE A 46 -9.28 -13.27 9.92
N PRO A 47 -9.33 -14.31 9.06
CA PRO A 47 -8.33 -14.48 8.01
C PRO A 47 -8.32 -13.29 7.06
N ARG A 48 -7.21 -12.57 7.05
CA ARG A 48 -6.94 -11.48 6.11
C ARG A 48 -6.26 -12.04 4.87
N HIS A 49 -6.96 -12.01 3.75
CA HIS A 49 -6.38 -12.36 2.46
C HIS A 49 -5.39 -11.27 2.02
N SER A 50 -4.28 -11.65 1.39
CA SER A 50 -3.35 -10.68 0.82
C SER A 50 -4.02 -9.85 -0.30
N LEU A 51 -3.65 -8.57 -0.39
CA LEU A 51 -4.05 -7.71 -1.50
C LEU A 51 -3.20 -8.03 -2.73
N GLU A 52 -3.69 -8.95 -3.56
CA GLU A 52 -3.03 -9.33 -4.81
C GLU A 52 -3.07 -8.22 -5.86
N ALA A 53 -2.08 -8.21 -6.75
CA ALA A 53 -2.02 -7.39 -7.95
C ALA A 53 -3.10 -7.77 -8.99
N GLY A 54 -3.33 -6.86 -9.94
CA GLY A 54 -4.22 -7.06 -11.08
C GLY A 54 -5.65 -6.57 -10.87
N LYS A 55 -5.85 -5.59 -9.97
CA LYS A 55 -7.09 -4.81 -9.84
C LYS A 55 -6.84 -3.35 -10.23
N THR A 56 -7.89 -2.60 -10.51
CA THR A 56 -7.80 -1.16 -10.74
C THR A 56 -7.61 -0.41 -9.42
N PRO A 57 -7.08 0.83 -9.44
CA PRO A 57 -7.02 1.68 -8.25
C PRO A 57 -8.38 1.84 -7.55
N ASP A 58 -9.47 1.99 -8.31
CA ASP A 58 -10.83 2.11 -7.75
C ASP A 58 -11.31 0.82 -7.06
N GLU A 59 -10.97 -0.35 -7.61
CA GLU A 59 -11.27 -1.64 -6.99
C GLU A 59 -10.52 -1.79 -5.66
N TYR A 60 -9.25 -1.36 -5.59
CA TYR A 60 -8.53 -1.34 -4.32
C TYR A 60 -9.13 -0.35 -3.33
N LEU A 61 -9.44 0.87 -3.77
CA LEU A 61 -10.05 1.89 -2.91
C LEU A 61 -11.39 1.41 -2.32
N SER A 62 -12.19 0.73 -3.14
CA SER A 62 -13.47 0.15 -2.72
C SER A 62 -13.32 -0.87 -1.58
N ILE A 63 -12.22 -1.66 -1.55
CA ILE A 63 -11.94 -2.60 -0.45
C ILE A 63 -11.86 -1.85 0.89
N PHE A 64 -11.07 -0.77 0.93
CA PHE A 64 -10.88 0.00 2.16
C PHE A 64 -12.12 0.79 2.55
N GLN A 65 -12.82 1.38 1.58
CA GLN A 65 -14.07 2.10 1.84
C GLN A 65 -15.17 1.20 2.39
N ASN A 66 -15.33 0.00 1.83
CA ASN A 66 -16.28 -0.99 2.35
C ASN A 66 -15.89 -1.46 3.76
N ALA A 67 -14.60 -1.62 4.03
CA ALA A 67 -14.09 -2.02 5.34
C ALA A 67 -14.29 -0.94 6.42
N GLN A 68 -14.35 0.35 6.09
CA GLN A 68 -14.59 1.40 7.10
C GLN A 68 -15.94 1.25 7.82
N GLY A 69 -16.98 0.80 7.10
CA GLY A 69 -18.32 0.60 7.66
C GLY A 69 -18.52 -0.76 8.33
N ASP A 70 -17.60 -1.71 8.11
CA ASP A 70 -17.70 -3.09 8.56
C ASP A 70 -16.57 -3.42 9.54
N LYS A 71 -16.91 -3.52 10.82
CA LYS A 71 -15.94 -3.84 11.89
C LYS A 71 -15.44 -5.28 11.85
N ASP A 72 -16.16 -6.16 11.18
CA ASP A 72 -15.79 -7.58 11.04
C ASP A 72 -14.90 -7.80 9.80
N SER A 73 -14.71 -6.76 8.98
CA SER A 73 -13.81 -6.82 7.83
C SER A 73 -12.36 -6.98 8.28
N PRO A 74 -11.59 -7.90 7.67
CA PRO A 74 -10.15 -8.05 7.96
C PRO A 74 -9.32 -6.83 7.58
N TYR A 75 -9.85 -5.91 6.78
CA TYR A 75 -9.18 -4.67 6.37
C TYR A 75 -9.69 -3.45 7.16
N HIS A 76 -10.50 -3.65 8.20
CA HIS A 76 -11.00 -2.55 9.03
C HIS A 76 -9.83 -1.80 9.67
N GLY A 77 -9.79 -0.47 9.48
CA GLY A 77 -8.70 0.38 9.98
C GLY A 77 -7.47 0.43 9.08
N GLU A 78 -7.43 -0.33 7.98
CA GLU A 78 -6.39 -0.18 6.97
C GLU A 78 -6.70 0.97 6.00
N THR A 79 -5.65 1.66 5.57
CA THR A 79 -5.70 2.68 4.52
C THR A 79 -4.62 2.39 3.48
N GLY A 80 -4.86 2.84 2.24
CA GLY A 80 -3.80 2.87 1.25
C GLY A 80 -2.72 3.90 1.61
N MET A 81 -1.52 3.67 1.10
CA MET A 81 -0.38 4.57 1.30
C MET A 81 -0.46 5.82 0.42
N THR A 82 0.07 6.93 0.93
CA THR A 82 0.47 8.11 0.16
C THR A 82 1.83 7.88 -0.51
N PRO A 83 2.23 8.72 -1.48
CA PRO A 83 3.59 8.69 -2.03
C PRO A 83 4.68 8.85 -0.95
N GLU A 84 4.45 9.72 0.04
CA GLU A 84 5.36 9.96 1.16
C GLU A 84 5.55 8.69 2.00
N ASP A 85 4.45 7.99 2.34
CA ASP A 85 4.49 6.72 3.04
C ASP A 85 5.27 5.66 2.23
N GLY A 86 5.04 5.63 0.92
CA GLY A 86 5.73 4.73 0.00
C GLY A 86 7.24 4.96 -0.06
N ILE A 87 7.68 6.22 -0.07
CA ILE A 87 9.11 6.58 -0.04
C ILE A 87 9.74 6.14 1.28
N ILE A 88 9.08 6.41 2.41
CA ILE A 88 9.57 6.00 3.73
C ILE A 88 9.68 4.47 3.80
N ALA A 89 8.64 3.74 3.38
CA ALA A 89 8.64 2.29 3.35
C ALA A 89 9.76 1.72 2.45
N PHE A 90 9.98 2.31 1.28
CA PHE A 90 11.07 1.92 0.39
C PHE A 90 12.44 2.09 1.06
N MET A 91 12.68 3.25 1.68
CA MET A 91 13.96 3.56 2.33
C MET A 91 14.23 2.65 3.54
N ILE A 92 13.23 2.39 4.37
CA ILE A 92 13.32 1.44 5.49
C ILE A 92 13.65 0.04 4.96
N HIS A 93 12.87 -0.45 3.99
CA HIS A 93 13.08 -1.78 3.42
C HIS A 93 14.49 -1.95 2.84
N LEU A 94 14.95 -0.96 2.08
CA LEU A 94 16.28 -0.96 1.48
C LEU A 94 17.37 -0.97 2.56
N THR A 95 17.19 -0.20 3.62
CA THR A 95 18.16 -0.11 4.73
C THR A 95 18.24 -1.41 5.51
N GLU A 96 17.10 -2.06 5.79
CA GLU A 96 17.03 -3.27 6.59
C GLU A 96 17.45 -4.52 5.82
N THR A 97 17.14 -4.60 4.52
CA THR A 97 17.31 -5.82 3.73
C THR A 97 18.40 -5.75 2.67
N GLY A 98 18.84 -4.54 2.29
CA GLY A 98 19.69 -4.31 1.13
C GLY A 98 19.01 -4.59 -0.22
N LYS A 99 17.69 -4.80 -0.24
CA LYS A 99 16.89 -5.12 -1.44
C LYS A 99 15.90 -4.00 -1.76
N HIS A 100 15.50 -3.91 -3.02
CA HIS A 100 14.51 -2.93 -3.47
C HIS A 100 13.10 -3.41 -3.14
N LEU A 101 12.28 -2.50 -2.61
CA LEU A 101 10.85 -2.72 -2.47
C LEU A 101 10.17 -2.55 -3.84
N ASP A 102 9.16 -3.35 -4.15
CA ASP A 102 8.33 -3.23 -5.36
C ASP A 102 9.11 -3.29 -6.69
N ASP A 103 10.00 -4.28 -6.81
CA ASP A 103 10.70 -4.58 -8.07
C ASP A 103 9.78 -5.29 -9.06
N VAL A 104 9.37 -4.57 -10.11
CA VAL A 104 8.44 -5.07 -11.15
C VAL A 104 9.00 -6.24 -11.97
N TRP A 105 10.32 -6.46 -11.92
CA TRP A 105 11.03 -7.53 -12.63
C TRP A 105 11.35 -8.74 -11.74
N SER A 106 11.13 -8.60 -10.43
CA SER A 106 11.15 -9.68 -9.43
C SER A 106 9.68 -10.13 -9.16
N PRO A 107 9.34 -11.12 -8.32
CA PRO A 107 7.94 -11.55 -8.19
C PRO A 107 7.01 -10.45 -7.61
N THR A 108 7.57 -9.31 -7.22
CA THR A 108 6.88 -8.09 -6.82
C THR A 108 6.23 -7.32 -7.97
N ASN A 109 5.22 -6.53 -7.61
CA ASN A 109 4.37 -5.76 -8.52
C ASN A 109 4.62 -4.27 -8.28
N SER A 110 4.22 -3.42 -9.23
CA SER A 110 4.17 -1.97 -8.98
C SER A 110 3.16 -1.66 -7.88
N SER A 111 3.45 -0.65 -7.06
CA SER A 111 2.58 -0.20 -5.99
C SER A 111 1.81 1.04 -6.45
N CYS A 112 0.49 1.01 -6.29
CA CYS A 112 -0.39 2.13 -6.50
C CYS A 112 -0.69 2.80 -5.15
N PHE A 113 -0.49 4.11 -5.06
CA PHE A 113 -0.64 4.90 -3.84
C PHE A 113 -2.05 5.47 -3.75
N ILE A 114 -3.03 4.60 -3.52
CA ILE A 114 -4.46 4.97 -3.46
C ILE A 114 -4.81 5.86 -2.25
N GLY A 115 -3.87 6.09 -1.33
CA GLY A 115 -4.01 7.11 -0.27
C GLY A 115 -3.94 8.54 -0.80
N ALA A 116 -3.55 8.72 -2.08
CA ALA A 116 -3.51 10.00 -2.76
C ALA A 116 -4.25 9.95 -4.12
N PHE A 117 -4.78 11.10 -4.54
CA PHE A 117 -5.43 11.26 -5.85
C PHE A 117 -5.16 12.66 -6.39
N PHE A 118 -4.62 12.74 -7.61
CA PHE A 118 -4.37 14.02 -8.28
C PHE A 118 -5.58 14.43 -9.13
N SER A 119 -6.46 15.23 -8.55
CA SER A 119 -7.71 15.66 -9.20
C SER A 119 -7.51 16.46 -10.48
N SER A 120 -6.41 17.21 -10.61
CA SER A 120 -6.12 18.02 -11.81
C SER A 120 -5.85 17.18 -13.06
N ILE A 121 -5.40 15.94 -12.88
CA ILE A 121 -5.10 15.02 -13.98
C ILE A 121 -5.97 13.76 -13.92
N VAL A 122 -6.76 13.55 -12.86
CA VAL A 122 -7.58 12.35 -12.64
C VAL A 122 -6.70 11.10 -12.65
N HIS A 123 -5.63 11.09 -11.86
CA HIS A 123 -4.73 9.93 -11.75
C HIS A 123 -4.37 9.61 -10.29
N VAL A 124 -4.08 8.34 -10.06
CA VAL A 124 -3.52 7.81 -8.83
C VAL A 124 -1.99 7.64 -9.02
N PRO A 125 -1.16 8.15 -8.10
CA PRO A 125 0.28 7.94 -8.17
C PRO A 125 0.64 6.46 -8.04
N SER A 126 1.74 6.06 -8.66
CA SER A 126 2.30 4.72 -8.51
C SER A 126 3.81 4.73 -8.54
N THR A 127 4.41 3.67 -8.00
CA THR A 127 5.84 3.45 -8.08
C THR A 127 6.19 2.02 -8.44
N PHE A 128 7.36 1.86 -9.04
CA PHE A 128 8.06 0.58 -9.14
C PHE A 128 9.56 0.83 -9.23
N TRP A 129 10.34 -0.15 -8.78
CA TRP A 129 11.78 -0.17 -9.04
C TRP A 129 12.07 -0.67 -10.46
N ASP A 130 12.78 0.14 -11.26
CA ASP A 130 13.25 -0.26 -12.58
C ASP A 130 14.72 -0.75 -12.49
N ARG A 131 14.90 -2.05 -12.69
CA ARG A 131 16.22 -2.69 -12.64
C ARG A 131 17.13 -2.27 -13.79
N ASN A 132 16.59 -1.95 -14.97
CA ASN A 132 17.40 -1.63 -16.16
C ASN A 132 18.02 -0.24 -16.02
N PHE A 133 17.30 0.70 -15.41
CA PHE A 133 17.75 2.07 -15.26
C PHE A 133 18.19 2.44 -13.84
N HIS A 134 18.09 1.50 -12.89
CA HIS A 134 18.54 1.66 -11.50
C HIS A 134 17.91 2.86 -10.77
N TYR A 135 16.61 3.08 -10.98
CA TYR A 135 15.85 4.11 -10.27
C TYR A 135 14.44 3.65 -9.91
N ALA A 136 13.85 4.28 -8.88
CA ALA A 136 12.43 4.16 -8.59
C ALA A 136 11.65 5.08 -9.53
N HIS A 137 10.82 4.51 -10.39
CA HIS A 137 9.96 5.27 -11.30
C HIS A 137 8.71 5.72 -10.54
N PHE A 138 8.38 7.01 -10.61
CA PHE A 138 7.08 7.53 -10.16
C PHE A 138 6.23 7.86 -11.38
N GLY A 139 5.12 7.14 -11.51
CA GLY A 139 4.17 7.30 -12.61
C GLY A 139 2.78 7.61 -12.11
N TYR A 140 1.86 7.72 -13.06
CA TYR A 140 0.45 8.00 -12.81
C TYR A 140 -0.37 6.96 -13.56
N ASN A 141 -1.43 6.45 -12.93
CA ASN A 141 -2.41 5.60 -13.60
C ASN A 141 -3.80 6.23 -13.50
N SER A 142 -4.59 6.07 -14.54
CA SER A 142 -6.02 6.36 -14.45
C SER A 142 -6.66 5.46 -13.38
N PRO A 143 -7.67 5.93 -12.64
CA PRO A 143 -8.38 5.11 -11.64
C PRO A 143 -8.99 3.81 -12.19
N HIS A 144 -9.20 3.78 -13.51
CA HIS A 144 -9.76 2.63 -14.24
C HIS A 144 -8.71 1.81 -15.00
N ASP A 145 -7.42 2.17 -14.94
CA ASP A 145 -6.38 1.42 -15.63
C ASP A 145 -6.18 0.05 -14.97
N LEU A 146 -6.25 -0.99 -15.80
CA LEU A 146 -5.97 -2.35 -15.40
C LEU A 146 -4.55 -2.73 -15.82
N SER A 147 -3.62 -2.74 -14.87
CA SER A 147 -2.30 -3.32 -15.07
C SER A 147 -2.19 -4.62 -14.28
N GLY A 148 -1.92 -5.73 -14.98
CA GLY A 148 -1.78 -7.05 -14.36
C GLY A 148 -0.65 -7.12 -13.32
N ASN A 149 0.28 -6.17 -13.36
CA ASN A 149 1.42 -6.07 -12.45
C ASN A 149 1.25 -4.93 -11.42
N MET A 150 0.07 -4.33 -11.29
CA MET A 150 -0.18 -3.28 -10.30
C MET A 150 -0.91 -3.86 -9.10
N GLY A 151 -0.42 -3.58 -7.90
CA GLY A 151 -1.15 -3.80 -6.66
C GLY A 151 -1.07 -2.62 -5.72
N VAL A 152 -1.36 -2.86 -4.44
CA VAL A 152 -1.43 -1.81 -3.43
C VAL A 152 -0.75 -2.28 -2.15
N ARG A 153 -0.13 -1.33 -1.45
CA ARG A 153 0.26 -1.48 -0.06
C ARG A 153 -0.72 -0.72 0.82
N SER A 154 -1.09 -1.35 1.93
CA SER A 154 -1.85 -0.72 2.98
C SER A 154 -1.04 -0.63 4.27
N SER A 155 -1.45 0.28 5.12
CA SER A 155 -0.96 0.41 6.49
C SER A 155 -2.14 0.58 7.43
N VAL A 156 -1.96 0.19 8.68
CA VAL A 156 -2.85 0.62 9.77
C VAL A 156 -2.29 1.92 10.34
N VAL A 157 -3.14 2.93 10.45
CA VAL A 157 -2.80 4.24 11.02
C VAL A 157 -3.32 4.31 12.45
N VAL A 158 -2.43 4.54 13.42
CA VAL A 158 -2.74 4.62 14.86
C VAL A 158 -2.49 6.01 15.41
#